data_AF-A0A8H0HUB2-F1
#
_entry.id   AF-A0A8H0HUB2-F1
#
_cell.length_a   1.000
_cell.length_b   1.000
_cell.length_c   1.000
_cell.angle_alpha   90.00
_cell.angle_beta   90.00
_cell.angle_gamma   90.00
#
_symmetry.space_group_name_H-M   'P 1'
#
loop_
_entity.id
_entity.type
_entity.pdbx_description
1 polymer ?
#
loop_
_entity_poly.entity_id
_entity_poly.type
_entity_poly.pdbx_seq_one_letter_code
_entity_poly.pdbx_strand_id
1 'polypeptide(L)'
;MDKKIELQVINITNSQAQVGAFAMLLGEVNGERQLPIIIGPAEAQATALYLKGIKMPRPLTHDLFITALTVLGASLIRVLIYKAKDGIFYSYVYLKRDEEIIRIDARTSDAIALAVRADYHCPILIYESILEQECLHISEEKRVGSEESDTDEGSEEEHRSSAPTPFSLEETLQQAIKDENYELAAQIRDQINSRNKNQ
;
A
#
# COMPACT_ATOMS: atom_id res chain seq x y z
N MET A 1 -15.65 25.80 -9.79
CA MET A 1 -15.42 24.37 -10.06
C MET A 1 -14.33 23.92 -9.10
N ASP A 2 -14.51 22.77 -8.46
CA ASP A 2 -13.50 22.24 -7.56
C ASP A 2 -12.20 21.94 -8.33
N LYS A 3 -11.07 22.35 -7.76
CA LYS A 3 -9.75 22.22 -8.37
C LYS A 3 -9.39 20.74 -8.44
N LYS A 4 -8.70 20.32 -9.50
CA LYS A 4 -8.23 18.95 -9.65
C LYS A 4 -6.74 18.90 -9.38
N ILE A 5 -6.34 17.89 -8.62
CA ILE A 5 -4.96 17.61 -8.25
C ILE A 5 -4.56 16.29 -8.86
N GLU A 6 -3.35 16.26 -9.40
CA GLU A 6 -2.77 15.06 -9.97
C GLU A 6 -2.05 14.26 -8.89
N LEU A 7 -2.27 12.95 -8.93
CA LEU A 7 -1.69 11.99 -8.01
C LEU A 7 -0.82 10.99 -8.77
N GLN A 8 0.18 10.46 -8.07
CA GLN A 8 1.01 9.35 -8.54
C GLN A 8 1.02 8.22 -7.51
N VAL A 9 1.14 6.98 -7.98
CA VAL A 9 1.27 5.84 -7.06
C VAL A 9 2.70 5.82 -6.51
N ILE A 10 2.84 5.99 -5.20
CA ILE A 10 4.15 5.95 -4.53
C ILE A 10 4.54 4.50 -4.25
N ASN A 11 3.68 3.77 -3.53
CA ASN A 11 3.95 2.39 -3.15
C ASN A 11 2.66 1.66 -2.73
N ILE A 12 2.76 0.35 -2.56
CA ILE A 12 1.70 -0.50 -1.99
C ILE A 12 2.31 -1.26 -0.81
N THR A 13 1.74 -1.08 0.38
CA THR A 13 2.21 -1.70 1.63
C THR A 13 1.13 -2.57 2.26
N ASN A 14 1.52 -3.48 3.14
CA ASN A 14 0.56 -4.18 4.00
C ASN A 14 -0.10 -3.16 4.93
N SER A 15 -1.42 -3.23 5.06
CA SER A 15 -2.15 -2.37 5.99
C SER A 15 -1.93 -2.87 7.42
N GLN A 16 -1.45 -1.97 8.30
CA GLN A 16 -1.38 -2.26 9.74
C GLN A 16 -2.76 -2.18 10.41
N ALA A 17 -3.72 -1.50 9.79
CA ALA A 17 -5.04 -1.27 10.35
C ALA A 17 -6.00 -2.46 10.18
N GLN A 18 -5.75 -3.32 9.19
CA GLN A 18 -6.61 -4.45 8.87
C GLN A 18 -5.80 -5.62 8.33
N VAL A 19 -5.86 -6.76 9.05
CA VAL A 19 -5.19 -8.00 8.66
C VAL A 19 -5.71 -8.46 7.30
N GLY A 20 -4.79 -8.73 6.37
CA GLY A 20 -5.12 -9.18 5.01
C GLY A 20 -5.52 -8.05 4.04
N ALA A 21 -5.46 -6.79 4.44
CA ALA A 21 -5.64 -5.65 3.54
C ALA A 21 -4.32 -4.99 3.17
N PHE A 22 -4.31 -4.29 2.04
CA PHE A 22 -3.16 -3.51 1.57
C PHE A 22 -3.55 -2.02 1.53
N ALA A 23 -2.56 -1.16 1.69
CA ALA A 23 -2.70 0.27 1.48
C ALA A 23 -1.92 0.67 0.21
N MET A 24 -2.63 1.17 -0.79
CA MET A 24 -2.04 1.85 -1.93
C MET A 24 -1.87 3.32 -1.59
N LEU A 25 -0.64 3.80 -1.56
CA LEU A 25 -0.32 5.17 -1.22
C LEU A 25 -0.20 6.01 -2.49
N LEU A 26 -1.07 7.01 -2.60
CA LEU A 26 -1.01 8.00 -3.68
C LEU A 26 -0.39 9.29 -3.16
N GLY A 27 0.56 9.87 -3.89
CA GLY A 27 1.16 11.16 -3.57
C GLY A 27 0.69 12.25 -4.52
N GLU A 28 0.47 13.45 -4.01
CA GLU A 28 0.30 14.64 -4.83
C GLU A 28 1.55 14.89 -5.69
N VAL A 29 1.36 15.08 -6.99
CA VAL A 29 2.43 15.47 -7.90
C VAL A 29 2.85 16.90 -7.58
N ASN A 30 4.14 17.10 -7.28
CA ASN A 30 4.71 18.38 -6.82
C ASN A 30 4.13 18.88 -5.48
N GLY A 31 3.67 17.97 -4.63
CA GLY A 31 3.21 18.30 -3.27
C GLY A 31 3.66 17.25 -2.25
N GLU A 32 3.32 17.50 -0.98
CA GLU A 32 3.70 16.62 0.13
C GLU A 32 2.54 15.75 0.63
N ARG A 33 1.31 16.02 0.17
CA ARG A 33 0.12 15.32 0.62
C ARG A 33 0.08 13.91 0.05
N GLN A 34 -0.32 12.98 0.91
CA GLN A 34 -0.45 11.57 0.57
C GLN A 34 -1.84 11.08 0.92
N LEU A 35 -2.42 10.25 0.06
CA LEU A 35 -3.76 9.68 0.19
C LEU A 35 -3.64 8.15 0.23
N PRO A 36 -3.96 7.51 1.36
CA PRO A 36 -3.98 6.05 1.45
C PRO A 36 -5.31 5.52 0.92
N ILE A 37 -5.26 4.50 0.06
CA ILE A 37 -6.45 3.79 -0.41
C ILE A 37 -6.33 2.33 0.02
N ILE A 38 -7.29 1.87 0.83
CA ILE A 38 -7.34 0.47 1.27
C ILE A 38 -7.88 -0.39 0.13
N ILE A 39 -7.12 -1.43 -0.22
CA ILE A 39 -7.44 -2.36 -1.31
C ILE A 39 -7.23 -3.81 -0.85
N GLY A 40 -7.87 -4.74 -1.57
CA GLY A 40 -7.71 -6.16 -1.31
C GLY A 40 -6.39 -6.72 -1.88
N PRO A 41 -6.03 -7.96 -1.49
CA PRO A 41 -4.82 -8.63 -1.97
C PRO A 41 -4.73 -8.78 -3.49
N ALA A 42 -5.85 -9.08 -4.14
CA ALA A 42 -5.88 -9.27 -5.58
C ALA A 42 -5.60 -7.97 -6.34
N GLU A 43 -6.21 -6.85 -5.92
CA GLU A 43 -5.96 -5.53 -6.50
C GLU A 43 -4.53 -5.05 -6.25
N ALA A 44 -4.03 -5.28 -5.02
CA ALA A 44 -2.67 -4.94 -4.62
C ALA A 44 -1.65 -5.70 -5.47
N GLN A 45 -1.79 -7.02 -5.57
CA GLN A 45 -0.89 -7.87 -6.36
C GLN A 45 -0.91 -7.47 -7.83
N ALA A 46 -2.09 -7.28 -8.41
CA ALA A 46 -2.22 -6.88 -9.81
C ALA A 46 -1.44 -5.58 -10.08
N THR A 47 -1.59 -4.56 -9.24
CA THR A 47 -0.90 -3.27 -9.45
C THR A 47 0.59 -3.35 -9.12
N ALA A 48 0.96 -4.01 -8.02
CA ALA A 48 2.34 -4.12 -7.56
C ALA A 48 3.26 -4.83 -8.58
N LEU A 49 2.78 -5.90 -9.24
CA LEU A 49 3.56 -6.59 -10.28
C LEU A 49 3.96 -5.63 -11.41
N TYR A 50 3.02 -4.78 -11.83
CA TYR A 50 3.26 -3.81 -12.88
C TYR A 50 4.21 -2.70 -12.43
N LEU A 51 4.01 -2.15 -11.24
CA LEU A 51 4.92 -1.12 -10.68
C LEU A 51 6.36 -1.64 -10.51
N LYS A 52 6.52 -2.93 -10.23
CA LYS A 52 7.83 -3.61 -10.17
C LYS A 52 8.43 -3.94 -11.56
N GLY A 53 7.72 -3.63 -12.65
CA GLY A 53 8.15 -3.93 -14.01
C GLY A 53 8.20 -5.43 -14.34
N ILE A 54 7.50 -6.27 -13.57
CA ILE A 54 7.49 -7.72 -13.77
C ILE A 54 6.56 -8.05 -14.94
N LYS A 55 7.13 -8.52 -16.05
CA LYS A 55 6.38 -8.97 -17.22
C LYS A 55 5.88 -10.40 -17.03
N MET A 56 4.56 -10.56 -17.06
CA MET A 56 3.94 -11.88 -17.01
C MET A 56 3.97 -12.56 -18.38
N PRO A 57 4.06 -13.90 -18.45
CA PRO A 57 4.10 -14.65 -19.72
C PRO A 57 2.77 -14.57 -20.51
N ARG A 58 1.68 -14.19 -19.83
CA ARG A 58 0.35 -13.99 -20.40
C ARG A 58 -0.23 -12.68 -19.83
N PRO A 59 -1.06 -11.95 -20.60
CA PRO A 59 -1.68 -10.73 -20.12
C PRO A 59 -2.60 -11.02 -18.93
N LEU A 60 -2.51 -10.19 -17.89
CA LEU A 60 -3.46 -10.18 -16.77
C LEU A 60 -4.72 -9.40 -17.14
N THR A 61 -5.71 -9.38 -16.24
CA THR A 61 -7.02 -8.76 -16.48
C THR A 61 -6.93 -7.31 -16.95
N HIS A 62 -6.08 -6.49 -16.32
CA HIS A 62 -5.93 -5.08 -16.70
C HIS A 62 -5.22 -4.91 -18.05
N ASP A 63 -4.25 -5.78 -18.37
CA ASP A 63 -3.55 -5.77 -19.66
C ASP A 63 -4.50 -6.16 -20.79
N LEU A 64 -5.33 -7.19 -20.55
CA LEU A 64 -6.40 -7.61 -21.44
C LEU A 64 -7.41 -6.47 -21.64
N PHE A 65 -7.79 -5.76 -20.58
CA PHE A 65 -8.76 -4.68 -20.65
C PHE A 65 -8.24 -3.52 -21.52
N ILE A 66 -7.00 -3.08 -21.31
CA ILE A 66 -6.37 -2.04 -22.16
C ILE A 66 -6.29 -2.51 -23.61
N THR A 67 -5.86 -3.74 -23.84
CA THR A 67 -5.80 -4.31 -25.21
C THR A 67 -7.18 -4.29 -25.86
N ALA A 68 -8.23 -4.66 -25.12
CA ALA A 68 -9.60 -4.65 -25.62
C ALA A 68 -10.07 -3.22 -25.96
N LEU A 69 -9.79 -2.23 -25.11
CA LEU A 69 -10.09 -0.82 -25.39
C LEU A 69 -9.41 -0.36 -26.68
N THR A 70 -8.10 -0.63 -26.81
CA THR A 70 -7.32 -0.26 -28.00
C THR A 70 -7.90 -0.89 -29.27
N VAL A 71 -8.25 -2.18 -29.24
CA VAL A 71 -8.87 -2.88 -30.39
C VAL A 71 -10.24 -2.30 -30.74
N LEU A 72 -10.99 -1.81 -29.75
CA LEU A 72 -12.28 -1.15 -29.94
C LEU A 72 -12.16 0.33 -30.34
N GLY A 73 -10.93 0.84 -30.52
CA GLY A 73 -10.67 2.24 -30.90
C GLY A 73 -10.88 3.24 -29.76
N ALA A 74 -10.87 2.78 -28.51
CA ALA A 74 -10.97 3.63 -27.33
C ALA A 74 -9.61 3.76 -26.64
N SER A 75 -9.28 4.97 -26.18
CA SER A 75 -8.07 5.22 -25.39
C SER A 75 -8.43 5.77 -24.02
N LEU A 76 -7.69 5.33 -23.00
CA LEU A 76 -7.80 5.86 -21.65
C LEU A 76 -7.17 7.25 -21.60
N ILE A 77 -7.93 8.28 -21.18
CA ILE A 77 -7.46 9.68 -21.17
C ILE A 77 -7.22 10.24 -19.78
N ARG A 78 -7.93 9.75 -18.76
CA ARG A 78 -7.72 10.10 -17.34
C ARG A 78 -8.54 9.23 -16.41
N VAL A 79 -8.15 9.23 -15.15
CA VAL A 79 -8.95 8.77 -14.03
C VAL A 79 -9.30 9.95 -13.13
N LEU A 80 -10.49 9.94 -12.53
CA LEU A 80 -10.91 10.96 -11.57
C LEU A 80 -11.53 10.32 -10.35
N ILE A 81 -10.87 10.40 -9.21
CA ILE A 81 -11.45 10.16 -7.88
C ILE A 81 -12.38 11.34 -7.59
N TYR A 82 -13.69 11.10 -7.65
CA TYR A 82 -14.69 12.18 -7.65
C TYR A 82 -15.52 12.24 -6.37
N LYS A 83 -15.41 11.23 -5.50
CA LYS A 83 -16.14 11.16 -4.24
C LYS A 83 -15.39 10.26 -3.27
N ALA A 84 -15.35 10.68 -2.01
CA ALA A 84 -15.04 9.83 -0.86
C ALA A 84 -16.25 9.83 0.08
N LYS A 85 -16.58 8.68 0.65
CA LYS A 85 -17.60 8.57 1.69
C LYS A 85 -17.29 7.37 2.57
N ASP A 86 -17.18 7.58 3.88
CA ASP A 86 -16.93 6.53 4.86
C ASP A 86 -15.68 5.69 4.52
N GLY A 87 -14.61 6.36 4.05
CA GLY A 87 -13.36 5.71 3.61
C GLY A 87 -13.44 5.00 2.25
N ILE A 88 -14.60 5.06 1.56
CA ILE A 88 -14.80 4.45 0.25
C ILE A 88 -14.64 5.51 -0.84
N PHE A 89 -13.69 5.28 -1.73
CA PHE A 89 -13.40 6.17 -2.86
C PHE A 89 -14.08 5.68 -4.15
N TYR A 90 -14.73 6.60 -4.85
CA TYR A 90 -15.38 6.38 -6.13
C TYR A 90 -14.62 7.09 -7.23
N SER A 91 -14.44 6.40 -8.36
CA SER A 91 -13.66 6.91 -9.47
C SER A 91 -14.40 6.80 -10.79
N TYR A 92 -14.13 7.76 -11.67
CA TYR A 92 -14.48 7.66 -13.07
C TYR A 92 -13.24 7.35 -13.90
N VAL A 93 -13.38 6.40 -14.81
CA VAL A 93 -12.47 6.17 -15.93
C VAL A 93 -13.02 6.94 -17.12
N TYR A 94 -12.22 7.83 -17.70
CA TYR A 94 -12.59 8.57 -18.90
C TYR A 94 -11.88 7.96 -20.11
N LEU A 95 -12.65 7.58 -21.11
CA LEU A 95 -12.16 7.08 -22.38
C LEU A 95 -12.45 8.10 -23.47
N LYS A 96 -11.57 8.19 -24.47
CA LYS A 96 -11.84 8.88 -25.73
C LYS A 96 -12.02 7.83 -26.82
N ARG A 97 -13.10 7.93 -27.58
CA ARG A 97 -13.34 7.18 -28.81
C ARG A 97 -13.82 8.16 -29.85
N ASP A 98 -13.05 8.33 -30.92
CA ASP A 98 -13.28 9.39 -31.91
C ASP A 98 -13.39 10.78 -31.23
N GLU A 99 -14.51 11.47 -31.39
CA GLU A 99 -14.80 12.77 -30.73
C GLU A 99 -15.63 12.62 -29.43
N GLU A 100 -15.96 11.39 -29.03
CA GLU A 100 -16.77 11.12 -27.86
C GLU A 100 -15.91 10.88 -26.61
N ILE A 101 -16.31 11.49 -25.50
CA ILE A 101 -15.78 11.18 -24.16
C ILE A 101 -16.76 10.27 -23.44
N ILE A 102 -16.34 9.03 -23.22
CA ILE A 102 -17.11 8.03 -22.48
C ILE A 102 -16.63 8.04 -21.03
N ARG A 103 -17.58 8.09 -20.09
CA ARG A 103 -17.32 8.08 -18.66
C ARG A 103 -17.86 6.79 -18.04
N ILE A 104 -16.99 6.03 -17.40
CA ILE A 104 -17.32 4.74 -16.78
C ILE A 104 -17.08 4.84 -15.28
N ASP A 105 -18.08 4.45 -14.48
CA ASP A 105 -17.93 4.32 -13.02
C ASP A 105 -17.04 3.11 -12.69
N ALA A 106 -16.10 3.29 -11.77
CA ALA A 106 -15.12 2.28 -11.42
C ALA A 106 -14.71 2.39 -9.95
N ARG A 107 -14.35 1.24 -9.37
CA ARG A 107 -13.61 1.23 -8.12
C ARG A 107 -12.27 1.92 -8.34
N THR A 108 -11.83 2.68 -7.34
CA THR A 108 -10.61 3.47 -7.42
C THR A 108 -9.36 2.61 -7.65
N SER A 109 -9.32 1.41 -7.06
CA SER A 109 -8.25 0.42 -7.29
C SER A 109 -8.10 0.02 -8.76
N ASP A 110 -9.22 -0.29 -9.43
CA ASP A 110 -9.23 -0.73 -10.82
C ASP A 110 -8.88 0.43 -11.75
N ALA A 111 -9.41 1.62 -11.47
CA ALA A 111 -9.13 2.82 -12.24
C ALA A 111 -7.62 3.16 -12.21
N ILE A 112 -7.01 3.14 -11.03
CA ILE A 112 -5.56 3.37 -10.88
C ILE A 112 -4.76 2.26 -11.57
N ALA A 113 -5.15 1.00 -11.42
CA ALA A 113 -4.48 -0.13 -12.06
C ALA A 113 -4.48 -0.04 -13.60
N LEU A 114 -5.53 0.55 -14.20
CA LEU A 114 -5.58 0.88 -15.62
C LEU A 114 -4.69 2.09 -15.95
N ALA A 115 -4.76 3.17 -15.15
CA ALA A 115 -4.00 4.40 -15.40
C ALA A 115 -2.50 4.16 -15.43
N VAL A 116 -1.96 3.36 -14.49
CA VAL A 116 -0.52 3.05 -14.46
C VAL A 116 -0.06 2.24 -15.67
N ARG A 117 -0.96 1.46 -16.28
CA ARG A 117 -0.69 0.58 -17.42
C ARG A 117 -0.91 1.20 -18.78
N ALA A 118 -1.52 2.38 -18.85
CA ALA A 118 -1.75 3.03 -20.13
C ALA A 118 -0.41 3.30 -20.83
N ASP A 119 -0.33 2.95 -22.12
CA ASP A 119 0.89 3.15 -22.93
C ASP A 119 1.31 4.63 -23.01
N TYR A 120 0.35 5.53 -22.82
CA TYR A 120 0.55 6.96 -22.68
C TYR A 120 0.23 7.37 -21.24
N HIS A 121 0.92 8.40 -20.76
CA HIS A 121 0.67 8.96 -19.44
C HIS A 121 -0.83 9.29 -19.25
N CYS A 122 -1.50 8.48 -18.42
CA CYS A 122 -2.89 8.68 -18.04
C CYS A 122 -2.94 9.34 -16.65
N PRO A 123 -3.31 10.62 -16.54
CA PRO A 123 -3.32 11.33 -15.27
C PRO A 123 -4.36 10.73 -14.31
N ILE A 124 -3.94 10.52 -13.07
CA ILE A 124 -4.82 10.15 -11.95
C ILE A 124 -5.18 11.43 -11.22
N LEU A 125 -6.43 11.85 -11.31
CA LEU A 125 -6.88 13.10 -10.73
C LEU A 125 -7.78 12.87 -9.53
N ILE A 126 -7.75 13.80 -8.58
CA ILE A 126 -8.69 13.89 -7.46
C ILE A 126 -9.18 15.33 -7.32
N TYR A 127 -10.37 15.53 -6.77
CA TYR A 127 -10.80 16.86 -6.35
C TYR A 127 -10.04 17.34 -5.11
N GLU A 128 -9.61 18.61 -5.11
CA GLU A 128 -8.86 19.24 -4.03
C GLU A 128 -9.58 19.08 -2.69
N SER A 129 -10.89 19.31 -2.65
CA SER A 129 -11.69 19.17 -1.43
C SER A 129 -11.61 17.76 -0.82
N ILE A 130 -11.56 16.72 -1.66
CA ILE A 130 -11.46 15.33 -1.20
C ILE A 130 -10.05 15.06 -0.70
N LEU A 131 -9.04 15.52 -1.43
CA LEU A 131 -7.64 15.32 -1.02
C LEU A 131 -7.36 16.01 0.32
N GLU A 132 -7.85 17.22 0.52
CA GLU A 132 -7.68 17.97 1.77
C GLU A 132 -8.35 17.27 2.96
N GLN A 133 -9.49 16.63 2.75
CA GLN A 133 -10.23 15.91 3.80
C GLN A 133 -9.63 14.54 4.14
N GLU A 134 -9.10 13.82 3.16
CA GLU A 134 -8.74 12.40 3.30
C GLU A 134 -7.21 12.15 3.32
N CYS A 135 -6.38 13.19 3.15
CA CYS A 135 -4.93 13.03 3.17
C CYS A 135 -4.40 12.62 4.55
N LEU A 136 -3.22 11.99 4.56
CA LEU A 136 -2.47 11.73 5.78
C LEU A 136 -2.05 13.04 6.42
N HIS A 137 -2.59 13.33 7.60
CA HIS A 137 -2.04 14.33 8.49
C HIS A 137 -0.89 13.72 9.27
N ILE A 138 0.34 13.89 8.76
CA ILE A 138 1.53 13.54 9.54
C ILE A 138 1.61 14.56 10.67
N SER A 139 1.20 14.17 11.89
CA SER A 139 1.60 14.93 13.07
C SER A 139 3.13 14.86 13.17
N GLU A 140 3.79 16.00 13.34
CA GLU A 140 5.26 16.14 13.38
C GLU A 140 5.94 15.43 14.58
N GLU A 141 5.24 14.56 15.31
CA GLU A 141 5.72 13.91 16.53
C GLU A 141 6.52 12.60 16.31
N LYS A 142 6.88 12.26 15.07
CA LYS A 142 7.76 11.11 14.77
C LYS A 142 9.01 11.47 13.96
N ARG A 143 9.60 12.64 14.23
CA ARG A 143 10.96 13.00 13.81
C ARG A 143 11.87 13.27 15.02
N VAL A 144 12.00 12.28 15.90
CA VAL A 144 13.08 12.15 16.90
C VAL A 144 13.31 10.65 17.07
N GLY A 145 14.48 10.05 16.86
CA GLY A 145 15.74 10.53 16.31
C GLY A 145 16.49 9.35 15.70
N SER A 146 17.26 9.64 14.66
CA SER A 146 18.36 8.79 14.21
C SER A 146 19.57 9.71 14.12
N GLU A 147 20.17 9.99 15.28
CA GLU A 147 21.54 10.47 15.35
C GLU A 147 22.40 9.26 15.71
N GLU A 148 23.24 8.87 14.75
CA GLU A 148 24.39 8.03 15.01
C GLU A 148 25.38 8.84 15.86
N SER A 149 25.68 8.34 17.07
CA SER A 149 26.93 8.62 17.75
C SER A 149 27.35 7.40 18.54
N ASP A 150 28.36 6.69 18.01
CA ASP A 150 29.22 5.81 18.80
C ASP A 150 29.84 6.61 19.96
N THR A 151 29.67 6.16 21.19
CA THR A 151 30.78 5.86 22.12
C THR A 151 30.28 5.24 23.43
N ASP A 152 31.17 4.40 23.94
CA ASP A 152 31.06 3.36 24.97
C ASP A 152 30.91 3.87 26.42
N GLU A 153 30.63 2.91 27.31
CA GLU A 153 30.75 2.88 28.78
C GLU A 153 29.48 3.02 29.66
N GLY A 154 29.08 1.87 30.24
CA GLY A 154 29.18 1.65 31.69
C GLY A 154 28.03 2.08 32.63
N SER A 155 27.51 1.07 33.36
CA SER A 155 26.86 1.08 34.70
C SER A 155 25.36 1.42 34.85
N GLU A 156 24.58 0.37 35.20
CA GLU A 156 23.81 0.15 36.46
C GLU A 156 23.17 1.40 37.12
N GLU A 157 21.90 1.50 37.57
CA GLU A 157 20.88 0.55 38.06
C GLU A 157 19.53 1.31 38.29
N GLU A 158 18.40 0.59 38.15
CA GLU A 158 17.10 0.65 38.90
C GLU A 158 16.20 1.93 38.91
N HIS A 159 14.84 1.91 38.87
CA HIS A 159 13.85 0.92 39.35
C HIS A 159 12.37 1.19 38.88
N ARG A 160 11.65 0.10 38.53
CA ARG A 160 10.20 -0.27 38.71
C ARG A 160 9.07 0.44 37.92
N SER A 161 8.06 -0.23 37.34
CA SER A 161 7.60 -1.65 37.38
C SER A 161 6.49 -1.95 36.36
N SER A 162 6.55 -3.10 35.67
CA SER A 162 5.52 -4.18 35.70
C SER A 162 5.96 -5.37 34.84
N ALA A 163 6.25 -6.50 35.49
CA ALA A 163 6.66 -7.74 34.84
C ALA A 163 5.45 -8.56 34.37
N PRO A 164 5.60 -9.32 33.29
CA PRO A 164 5.23 -10.74 33.28
C PRO A 164 6.47 -11.64 33.27
N THR A 165 6.31 -12.82 33.86
CA THR A 165 7.31 -13.90 34.09
C THR A 165 8.05 -14.39 32.84
N PRO A 166 9.23 -15.03 32.99
CA PRO A 166 10.00 -15.57 31.86
C PRO A 166 9.27 -16.78 31.27
N PHE A 167 8.61 -16.61 30.13
CA PHE A 167 8.08 -17.72 29.33
C PHE A 167 9.24 -18.58 28.79
N SER A 168 9.04 -19.90 28.75
CA SER A 168 10.01 -20.78 28.10
C SER A 168 10.01 -20.54 26.57
N LEU A 169 11.12 -20.87 25.91
CA LEU A 169 11.18 -20.76 24.45
C LEU A 169 10.12 -21.67 23.79
N GLU A 170 9.77 -22.78 24.44
CA GLU A 170 8.73 -23.70 24.03
C GLU A 170 7.33 -23.06 24.07
N GLU A 171 7.02 -22.29 25.11
CA GLU A 171 5.74 -21.56 25.21
C GLU A 171 5.65 -20.44 24.17
N THR A 172 6.76 -19.74 23.94
CA THR A 172 6.85 -18.68 22.91
C THR A 172 6.67 -19.26 21.50
N LEU A 173 7.21 -20.47 21.25
CA LEU A 173 7.02 -21.21 20.00
C LEU A 173 5.55 -21.62 19.80
N GLN A 174 4.90 -22.15 20.84
CA GLN A 174 3.49 -22.54 20.76
C GLN A 174 2.57 -21.35 20.49
N GLN A 175 2.87 -20.20 21.10
CA GLN A 175 2.12 -18.97 20.85
C GLN A 175 2.31 -18.47 19.41
N ALA A 176 3.54 -18.49 18.88
CA ALA A 176 3.80 -18.12 17.49
C ALA A 176 3.08 -19.02 16.46
N ILE A 177 2.94 -20.33 16.75
CA ILE A 177 2.16 -21.25 15.91
C ILE A 177 0.66 -20.95 16.00
N LYS A 178 0.16 -20.67 17.21
CA LYS A 178 -1.25 -20.34 17.44
C LYS A 178 -1.66 -19.03 16.75
N ASP A 179 -0.74 -18.08 16.67
CA ASP A 179 -0.92 -16.80 16.00
C ASP A 179 -0.57 -16.85 14.49
N GLU A 180 -0.37 -18.06 13.95
CA GLU A 180 -0.02 -18.35 12.54
C GLU A 180 1.23 -17.60 12.03
N ASN A 181 2.10 -17.16 12.95
CA ASN A 181 3.36 -16.47 12.63
C ASN A 181 4.48 -17.50 12.41
N TYR A 182 4.43 -18.16 11.26
CA TYR A 182 5.37 -19.24 10.92
C TYR A 182 6.83 -18.78 10.77
N GLU A 183 7.08 -17.51 10.43
CA GLU A 183 8.44 -16.95 10.38
C GLU A 183 9.04 -16.87 11.79
N LEU A 184 8.29 -16.32 12.74
CA LEU A 184 8.73 -16.24 14.14
C LEU A 184 8.89 -17.64 14.76
N ALA A 185 7.97 -18.56 14.45
CA ALA A 185 8.05 -19.95 14.89
C ALA A 185 9.31 -20.65 14.36
N ALA A 186 9.72 -20.38 13.12
CA ALA A 186 10.95 -20.95 12.56
C ALA A 186 12.21 -20.42 13.29
N GLN A 187 12.27 -19.12 13.57
CA GLN A 187 13.40 -18.52 14.29
C GLN A 187 13.56 -19.06 15.71
N ILE A 188 12.45 -19.18 16.46
CA ILE A 188 12.45 -19.69 17.84
C ILE A 188 12.86 -21.17 17.86
N ARG A 189 12.35 -21.97 16.91
CA ARG A 189 12.75 -23.38 16.76
C ARG A 189 14.25 -23.52 16.52
N ASP A 190 14.82 -22.68 15.67
CA ASP A 190 16.25 -22.73 15.34
C ASP A 190 17.11 -22.32 16.56
N GLN A 191 16.62 -21.37 17.38
CA GLN A 191 17.25 -21.01 18.66
C GLN A 191 17.21 -22.15 19.70
N ILE A 192 16.09 -22.86 19.85
CA ILE A 192 15.97 -24.03 20.74
C ILE A 192 16.97 -25.12 20.30
N ASN A 193 17.02 -25.42 19.00
CA ASN A 193 17.94 -26.41 18.45
C ASN A 193 19.42 -26.03 18.64
N SER A 194 19.73 -24.74 18.59
CA SER A 194 21.09 -24.23 18.80
C SER A 194 21.51 -24.36 20.26
N ARG A 195 20.60 -24.15 21.22
CA ARG A 195 20.86 -24.36 22.65
C ARG A 195 21.06 -25.83 23.00
N ASN A 196 20.26 -26.73 22.44
CA ASN A 196 20.36 -28.17 22.68
C ASN A 196 21.61 -28.82 22.06
N LYS A 197 22.28 -28.16 21.11
CA LYS A 197 23.56 -28.63 20.54
C LYS A 197 24.80 -28.24 21.37
N ASN A 198 24.66 -27.26 22.27
CA ASN A 198 25.75 -26.72 23.08
C ASN A 198 25.70 -27.17 24.56
N GLN A 199 24.83 -28.15 24.88
CA GLN A 199 24.82 -28.92 26.13
C GLN A 199 25.23 -30.37 25.83
#